data_AF-A0A949MHB1-F1
#
_entry.id   AF-A0A949MHB1-F1
#
_cell.length_a   1.000
_cell.length_b   1.000
_cell.length_c   1.000
_cell.angle_alpha   90.00
_cell.angle_beta   90.00
_cell.angle_gamma   90.00
#
_symmetry.space_group_name_H-M   'P 1'
#
loop_
_entity.id
_entity.type
_entity.pdbx_description
1 polymer ?
#
loop_
_entity_poly.entity_id
_entity_poly.type
_entity_poly.pdbx_seq_one_letter_code
_entity_poly.pdbx_strand_id
1 'polypeptide(L)'
;MKLGFISDIHEDIKRLEQALKILKSHKCDKIICLGDIVGYSVPYYGFLWSRNAPEVIKLVKKNCDLVVVGNHDLFAIKKLPKNKAGFKYPKDWYALDYWKRKTLSKDKVWLYEYNELPSLLTKADEKFIDRLPEYIVGNFDGVKILLSHY
;
A
#
# COMPACT_ATOMS: atom_id res chain seq x y z
N MET A 1 18.62 2.61 -18.64
CA MET A 1 17.97 3.06 -17.40
C MET A 1 17.98 1.95 -16.35
N LYS A 2 18.07 2.32 -15.06
CA LYS A 2 18.01 1.42 -13.92
C LYS A 2 16.83 1.76 -13.02
N LEU A 3 15.92 0.81 -12.86
CA LEU A 3 14.74 0.96 -12.00
C LEU A 3 15.02 0.37 -10.61
N GLY A 4 14.60 1.06 -9.57
CA GLY A 4 14.54 0.57 -8.20
C GLY A 4 13.09 0.31 -7.81
N PHE A 5 12.84 -0.78 -7.10
CA PHE A 5 11.51 -1.14 -6.63
C PHE A 5 11.50 -1.27 -5.11
N ILE A 6 10.44 -0.75 -4.50
CA ILE A 6 10.08 -1.00 -3.10
C ILE A 6 8.61 -1.41 -3.04
N SER A 7 8.24 -2.22 -2.06
CA SER A 7 6.88 -2.72 -1.84
C SER A 7 6.72 -3.10 -0.37
N ASP A 8 5.48 -3.28 0.09
CA ASP A 8 5.15 -3.91 1.37
C ASP A 8 5.91 -3.25 2.54
N ILE A 9 5.83 -1.91 2.59
CA ILE A 9 6.55 -1.10 3.56
C ILE A 9 5.90 -1.23 4.94
N HIS A 10 4.57 -1.29 5.01
CA HIS A 10 3.78 -1.46 6.22
C HIS A 10 4.24 -0.56 7.38
N GLU A 11 4.44 0.72 7.09
CA GLU A 11 4.81 1.76 8.06
C GLU A 11 6.22 1.60 8.68
N ASP A 12 7.07 0.72 8.15
CA ASP A 12 8.44 0.53 8.61
C ASP A 12 9.37 1.66 8.10
N ILE A 13 9.39 2.76 8.85
CA ILE A 13 10.23 3.91 8.50
C ILE A 13 11.72 3.57 8.44
N LYS A 14 12.21 2.71 9.34
CA LYS A 14 13.65 2.42 9.46
C LYS A 14 14.13 1.56 8.28
N ARG A 15 13.35 0.56 7.88
CA ARG A 15 13.69 -0.27 6.71
C ARG A 15 13.47 0.48 5.40
N LEU A 16 12.46 1.34 5.31
CA LEU A 16 12.27 2.21 4.15
C LEU A 16 13.49 3.13 3.92
N GLU A 17 13.98 3.81 4.96
CA GLU A 17 15.16 4.66 4.84
C GLU A 17 16.40 3.89 4.37
N GLN A 18 16.58 2.65 4.85
CA GLN A 18 17.67 1.78 4.41
C GLN A 18 17.50 1.36 2.95
N ALA A 19 16.30 0.95 2.55
CA ALA A 19 16.00 0.59 1.17
C ALA A 19 16.27 1.75 0.21
N LEU A 20 15.81 2.96 0.55
CA LEU A 20 16.06 4.17 -0.24
C LEU A 20 17.55 4.50 -0.34
N LYS A 21 18.32 4.33 0.74
CA LYS A 21 19.78 4.48 0.71
C LYS A 21 20.45 3.47 -0.22
N ILE A 22 20.00 2.21 -0.21
CA ILE A 22 20.50 1.16 -1.11
C ILE A 22 20.18 1.50 -2.57
N LEU A 23 18.95 1.87 -2.89
CA LEU A 23 18.57 2.25 -4.26
C LEU A 23 19.36 3.46 -4.76
N LYS A 24 19.58 4.44 -3.88
CA LYS A 24 20.42 5.61 -4.18
C LYS A 24 21.89 5.23 -4.42
N SER A 25 22.48 4.36 -3.60
CA SER A 25 23.87 3.91 -3.78
C SER A 25 24.06 3.12 -5.07
N HIS A 26 23.02 2.40 -5.49
CA HIS A 26 22.97 1.68 -6.76
C HIS A 26 22.69 2.59 -7.97
N LYS A 27 22.51 3.91 -7.76
CA LYS A 27 22.23 4.90 -8.80
C LYS A 27 21.01 4.52 -9.66
N CYS A 28 19.91 4.11 -9.02
CA CYS A 28 18.64 3.92 -9.72
C CYS A 28 18.16 5.27 -10.28
N ASP A 29 17.78 5.29 -11.56
CA ASP A 29 17.26 6.47 -12.26
C ASP A 29 15.82 6.78 -11.86
N LYS A 30 15.05 5.74 -11.54
CA LYS A 30 13.68 5.84 -11.04
C LYS A 30 13.44 4.89 -9.88
N ILE A 31 12.61 5.30 -8.93
CA ILE A 31 12.16 4.46 -7.83
C ILE A 31 10.64 4.29 -7.92
N ILE A 32 10.19 3.05 -7.87
CA ILE A 32 8.79 2.66 -8.02
C ILE A 32 8.34 1.99 -6.72
N CYS A 33 7.23 2.45 -6.15
CA CYS A 33 6.58 1.82 -5.02
C CYS A 33 5.38 0.99 -5.49
N LEU A 34 5.37 -0.30 -5.14
CA LEU A 34 4.35 -1.26 -5.53
C LEU A 34 3.21 -1.38 -4.51
N GLY A 35 3.06 -0.40 -3.63
CA GLY A 35 1.95 -0.33 -2.67
C GLY A 35 2.27 -0.96 -1.31
N ASP A 36 1.22 -1.13 -0.53
CA ASP A 36 1.26 -1.54 0.89
C ASP A 36 2.23 -0.67 1.68
N ILE A 37 2.01 0.65 1.53
CA ILE A 37 2.75 1.70 2.21
C ILE A 37 2.42 1.68 3.70
N VAL A 38 1.14 1.44 4.01
CA VAL A 38 0.60 1.40 5.37
C VAL A 38 -0.09 0.06 5.68
N GLY A 39 -0.49 -0.14 6.94
CA GLY A 39 -1.16 -1.36 7.39
C GLY A 39 -0.24 -2.26 8.21
N TYR A 40 -0.10 -1.96 9.51
CA TYR A 40 0.73 -2.76 10.40
C TYR A 40 -0.04 -3.94 10.98
N SER A 41 0.37 -5.15 10.59
CA SER A 41 -0.16 -6.40 11.14
C SER A 41 0.64 -6.86 12.36
N VAL A 42 -0.02 -6.89 13.53
CA VAL A 42 0.58 -7.24 14.83
C VAL A 42 1.24 -8.62 14.85
N PRO A 43 0.65 -9.68 14.27
CA PRO A 43 1.27 -11.01 14.27
C PRO A 43 2.57 -11.11 13.45
N TYR A 44 2.76 -10.23 12.46
CA TYR A 44 3.84 -10.37 11.48
C TYR A 44 4.98 -9.39 11.68
N TYR A 45 4.73 -8.24 12.32
CA TYR A 45 5.70 -7.18 12.43
C TYR A 45 6.21 -7.00 13.86
N GLY A 46 7.54 -6.84 13.98
CA GLY A 46 8.26 -6.69 15.25
C GLY A 46 8.76 -5.27 15.52
N PHE A 47 8.24 -4.26 14.82
CA PHE A 47 8.73 -2.87 14.86
C PHE A 47 7.68 -1.87 15.34
N LEU A 48 6.74 -2.33 16.19
CA LEU A 48 5.58 -1.57 16.68
C LEU A 48 5.94 -0.17 17.19
N TRP A 49 7.03 -0.05 17.95
CA TRP A 49 7.44 1.22 18.56
C TRP A 49 8.02 2.24 17.57
N SER A 50 8.45 1.79 16.39
CA SER A 50 9.02 2.66 15.36
C SER A 50 8.14 2.84 14.14
N ARG A 51 6.96 2.20 14.08
CA ARG A 51 6.06 2.37 12.93
C ARG A 51 5.64 3.83 12.81
N ASN A 52 5.57 4.34 11.58
CA ASN A 52 5.16 5.72 11.35
C ASN A 52 4.61 5.87 9.93
N ALA A 53 3.30 5.67 9.77
CA ALA A 53 2.63 5.78 8.48
C ALA A 53 2.78 7.17 7.83
N PRO A 54 2.56 8.30 8.53
CA PRO A 54 2.72 9.63 7.93
C PRO A 54 4.15 9.91 7.43
N GLU A 55 5.19 9.54 8.19
CA GLU A 55 6.58 9.76 7.75
C GLU A 55 6.95 8.82 6.58
N VAL A 56 6.45 7.59 6.60
CA VAL A 56 6.61 6.66 5.47
C VAL A 56 5.97 7.22 4.20
N ILE A 57 4.73 7.72 4.27
CA ILE A 57 4.04 8.35 3.14
C ILE A 57 4.83 9.57 2.64
N LYS A 58 5.34 10.40 3.54
CA LYS A 58 6.18 11.55 3.19
C LYS A 58 7.46 11.12 2.45
N LEU A 59 8.13 10.05 2.89
CA LEU A 59 9.30 9.52 2.20
C LEU A 59 8.95 8.91 0.83
N VAL A 60 7.86 8.15 0.73
CA VAL A 60 7.39 7.59 -0.55
C VAL A 60 7.11 8.72 -1.54
N LYS A 61 6.34 9.74 -1.14
CA LYS A 61 6.03 10.92 -1.98
C LYS A 61 7.27 11.68 -2.44
N LYS A 62 8.30 11.74 -1.59
CA LYS A 62 9.52 12.49 -1.88
C LYS A 62 10.46 11.73 -2.82
N ASN A 63 10.50 10.41 -2.75
CA ASN A 63 11.55 9.62 -3.38
C ASN A 63 11.06 8.70 -4.50
N CYS A 64 9.77 8.38 -4.60
CA CYS A 64 9.24 7.50 -5.64
C CYS A 64 8.66 8.29 -6.80
N ASP A 65 9.04 7.91 -8.02
CA ASP A 65 8.52 8.47 -9.27
C ASP A 65 7.09 7.99 -9.54
N LEU A 66 6.84 6.70 -9.28
CA LEU A 66 5.58 6.04 -9.52
C LEU A 66 5.19 5.24 -8.29
N VAL A 67 3.90 5.26 -7.97
CA VAL A 67 3.34 4.59 -6.80
C VAL A 67 2.00 4.00 -7.21
N VAL A 68 1.79 2.72 -6.92
CA VAL A 68 0.48 2.06 -7.02
C VAL A 68 -0.05 1.78 -5.61
N VAL A 69 -1.37 1.64 -5.50
CA VAL A 69 -2.04 1.36 -4.22
C VAL A 69 -2.05 -0.15 -3.94
N GLY A 70 -1.72 -0.53 -2.71
CA GLY A 70 -1.89 -1.91 -2.23
C GLY A 70 -3.24 -2.15 -1.54
N ASN A 71 -3.54 -3.40 -1.19
CA ASN A 71 -4.79 -3.72 -0.48
C ASN A 71 -4.82 -3.17 0.94
N HIS A 72 -3.68 -3.11 1.64
CA HIS A 72 -3.63 -2.55 2.99
C HIS A 72 -3.84 -1.03 2.96
N ASP A 73 -3.31 -0.36 1.93
CA ASP A 73 -3.56 1.06 1.70
C ASP A 73 -5.05 1.35 1.48
N LEU A 74 -5.71 0.55 0.61
CA LEU A 74 -7.15 0.64 0.36
C LEU A 74 -7.96 0.38 1.64
N PHE A 75 -7.56 -0.62 2.44
CA PHE A 75 -8.19 -0.92 3.71
C PHE A 75 -8.07 0.25 4.70
N ALA A 76 -6.87 0.84 4.82
CA ALA A 76 -6.60 1.94 5.73
C ALA A 76 -7.49 3.16 5.47
N ILE A 77 -7.83 3.44 4.20
CA ILE A 77 -8.74 4.53 3.81
C ILE A 77 -10.19 4.08 3.56
N LYS A 78 -10.51 2.80 3.85
CA LYS A 78 -11.85 2.21 3.65
C LYS A 78 -12.37 2.40 2.22
N LYS A 79 -11.51 2.18 1.23
CA LYS A 79 -11.83 2.28 -0.20
C LYS A 79 -11.96 0.91 -0.84
N LEU A 80 -13.03 0.71 -1.61
CA LEU A 80 -13.21 -0.52 -2.36
C LEU A 80 -12.27 -0.57 -3.58
N PRO A 81 -11.67 -1.74 -3.88
CA PRO A 81 -10.90 -1.90 -5.10
C PRO A 81 -11.83 -1.78 -6.33
N LYS A 82 -11.29 -1.22 -7.41
CA LYS A 82 -11.88 -1.21 -8.74
C LYS A 82 -11.78 -2.60 -9.36
N ASN A 83 -10.62 -3.23 -9.26
CA ASN A 83 -10.40 -4.62 -9.69
C ASN A 83 -10.75 -5.58 -8.55
N LYS A 84 -11.98 -6.12 -8.58
CA LYS A 84 -12.57 -6.83 -7.43
C LYS A 84 -12.35 -8.35 -7.42
N ALA A 85 -11.54 -8.89 -8.32
CA ALA A 85 -11.27 -10.32 -8.45
C ALA A 85 -12.55 -11.21 -8.42
N GLY A 86 -13.63 -10.75 -9.04
CA GLY A 86 -14.91 -11.47 -9.09
C GLY A 86 -15.80 -11.36 -7.83
N PHE A 87 -15.37 -10.66 -6.78
CA PHE A 87 -16.21 -10.37 -5.61
C PHE A 87 -17.06 -9.11 -5.81
N LYS A 88 -18.35 -9.20 -5.49
CA LYS A 88 -19.27 -8.05 -5.57
C LYS A 88 -19.44 -7.42 -4.18
N TYR A 89 -18.55 -6.47 -3.86
CA TYR A 89 -18.67 -5.68 -2.63
C TYR A 89 -20.03 -4.94 -2.58
N PRO A 90 -20.79 -5.06 -1.48
CA PRO A 90 -21.88 -4.14 -1.14
C PRO A 90 -21.40 -2.68 -1.16
N LYS A 91 -22.28 -1.75 -1.53
CA LYS A 91 -21.95 -0.30 -1.57
C LYS A 91 -21.55 0.24 -0.20
N ASP A 92 -22.14 -0.32 0.85
CA ASP A 92 -21.96 0.01 2.25
C ASP A 92 -20.96 -0.92 2.94
N TRP A 93 -20.08 -1.61 2.20
CA TRP A 93 -19.15 -2.62 2.73
C TRP A 93 -18.48 -2.22 4.04
N TYR A 94 -17.86 -1.04 4.09
CA TYR A 94 -17.15 -0.56 5.29
C TYR A 94 -18.05 0.01 6.41
N ALA A 95 -19.37 0.10 6.18
CA ALA A 95 -20.35 0.39 7.22
C ALA A 95 -20.87 -0.90 7.89
N LEU A 96 -20.68 -2.07 7.26
CA LEU A 96 -21.04 -3.36 7.83
C LEU A 96 -20.04 -3.79 8.90
N ASP A 97 -20.54 -4.41 9.97
CA ASP A 97 -19.69 -5.02 10.99
C ASP A 97 -18.82 -6.17 10.41
N TYR A 98 -17.80 -6.54 11.18
CA TYR A 98 -16.83 -7.57 10.79
C TYR A 98 -17.49 -8.93 10.48
N TRP A 99 -18.43 -9.38 11.31
CA TRP A 99 -19.03 -10.71 11.16
C TRP A 99 -19.96 -10.78 9.95
N LYS A 100 -20.66 -9.69 9.65
CA LYS A 100 -21.47 -9.56 8.44
C LYS A 100 -20.59 -9.61 7.20
N ARG A 101 -19.47 -8.87 7.19
CA ARG A 101 -18.51 -8.92 6.08
C ARG A 101 -17.90 -10.31 5.90
N LYS A 102 -17.53 -10.98 6.99
CA LYS A 102 -16.99 -12.35 6.97
C LYS A 102 -17.98 -13.34 6.36
N THR A 103 -19.24 -13.23 6.77
CA THR A 103 -20.33 -14.07 6.24
C THR A 103 -20.56 -13.82 4.74
N LEU A 104 -20.58 -12.55 4.31
CA LEU A 104 -20.79 -12.18 2.91
C LEU A 104 -19.61 -12.55 2.02
N SER A 105 -18.38 -12.41 2.51
CA SER A 105 -17.19 -12.73 1.73
C SER A 105 -17.02 -14.23 1.51
N LYS A 106 -17.51 -15.08 2.42
CA LYS A 106 -17.29 -16.54 2.39
C LYS A 106 -15.80 -16.85 2.21
N ASP A 107 -14.97 -16.16 3.00
CA ASP A 107 -13.50 -16.23 2.99
C ASP A 107 -12.81 -15.81 1.66
N LYS A 108 -13.56 -15.26 0.70
CA LYS A 108 -13.00 -14.71 -0.56
C LYS A 108 -12.32 -13.35 -0.39
N VAL A 109 -12.56 -12.67 0.73
CA VAL A 109 -11.99 -11.36 1.04
C VAL A 109 -11.34 -11.47 2.41
N TRP A 110 -10.05 -11.14 2.46
CA TRP A 110 -9.32 -11.03 3.70
C TRP A 110 -9.80 -9.81 4.49
N LEU A 111 -10.04 -9.99 5.79
CA LEU A 111 -10.48 -8.93 6.70
C LEU A 111 -9.38 -8.68 7.72
N TYR A 112 -8.97 -7.42 7.88
CA TYR A 112 -7.75 -7.06 8.59
C TYR A 112 -7.99 -6.57 10.02
N GLU A 113 -9.24 -6.35 10.44
CA GLU A 113 -9.57 -5.71 11.72
C GLU A 113 -9.05 -6.43 12.96
N TYR A 114 -8.87 -7.75 12.87
CA TYR A 114 -8.47 -8.55 14.02
C TYR A 114 -6.96 -8.52 14.27
N ASN A 115 -6.15 -8.13 13.28
CA ASN A 115 -4.69 -8.18 13.36
C ASN A 115 -3.99 -6.87 12.97
N GLU A 116 -4.66 -5.97 12.25
CA GLU A 116 -4.10 -4.68 11.88
C GLU A 116 -4.50 -3.54 12.79
N LEU A 117 -3.50 -2.76 13.14
CA LEU A 117 -3.67 -1.56 13.95
C LEU A 117 -3.92 -0.34 13.06
N PRO A 118 -4.73 0.63 13.52
CA PRO A 118 -4.96 1.87 12.78
C PRO A 118 -3.66 2.56 12.36
N SER A 119 -3.56 2.97 11.10
CA SER A 119 -2.37 3.64 10.54
C SER A 119 -2.20 5.10 10.94
N LEU A 120 -3.12 5.65 11.76
CA LEU A 120 -3.07 7.02 12.28
C LEU A 120 -2.87 8.09 11.19
N LEU A 121 -3.53 7.89 10.04
CA LEU A 121 -3.41 8.76 8.87
C LEU A 121 -3.99 10.15 9.15
N THR A 122 -3.34 11.18 8.60
CA THR A 122 -3.95 12.49 8.46
C THR A 122 -4.88 12.52 7.24
N LYS A 123 -5.76 13.53 7.16
CA LYS A 123 -6.59 13.77 5.96
C LYS A 123 -5.75 13.97 4.69
N ALA A 124 -4.52 14.48 4.81
CA ALA A 124 -3.63 14.66 3.68
C ALA A 124 -3.05 13.32 3.19
N ASP A 125 -2.79 12.40 4.12
CA ASP A 125 -2.31 11.06 3.83
C ASP A 125 -3.40 10.22 3.15
N GLU A 126 -4.63 10.26 3.67
CA GLU A 126 -5.78 9.60 3.05
C GLU A 126 -6.01 10.07 1.62
N LYS A 127 -5.96 11.39 1.38
CA LYS A 127 -6.10 11.97 0.04
C LYS A 127 -4.97 11.57 -0.91
N PHE A 128 -3.77 11.35 -0.39
CA PHE A 128 -2.67 10.86 -1.20
C PHE A 128 -2.95 9.42 -1.64
N ILE A 129 -3.27 8.52 -0.70
CA ILE A 129 -3.60 7.12 -0.97
C ILE A 129 -4.80 7.02 -1.92
N ASP A 130 -5.86 7.81 -1.70
CA ASP A 130 -7.07 7.78 -2.54
C ASP A 130 -6.78 8.08 -4.02
N ARG A 131 -5.75 8.88 -4.31
CA ARG A 131 -5.36 9.25 -5.69
C ARG A 131 -4.49 8.21 -6.37
N LEU A 132 -3.93 7.26 -5.63
CA LEU A 132 -3.06 6.24 -6.20
C LEU A 132 -3.83 5.29 -7.13
N PRO A 133 -3.28 4.94 -8.30
CA PRO A 133 -3.87 3.96 -9.19
C PRO A 133 -3.60 2.53 -8.70
N GLU A 134 -4.47 1.58 -9.04
CA GLU A 134 -4.25 0.14 -8.77
C GLU A 134 -3.21 -0.49 -9.70
N TYR A 135 -3.01 0.11 -10.87
CA TYR A 135 -1.93 -0.29 -11.77
C TYR A 135 -1.48 0.88 -12.65
N ILE A 136 -0.26 0.79 -13.14
CA ILE A 136 0.32 1.70 -14.13
C ILE A 136 0.97 0.85 -15.21
N VAL A 137 0.71 1.16 -16.49
CA VAL A 137 1.48 0.59 -17.60
C VAL A 137 2.49 1.64 -18.05
N GLY A 138 3.76 1.44 -17.70
CA GLY A 138 4.85 2.34 -18.06
C GLY A 138 5.66 1.83 -19.26
N ASN A 139 6.30 2.74 -19.99
CA ASN A 139 7.31 2.41 -20.99
C ASN A 139 8.68 2.84 -20.46
N PHE A 140 9.62 1.91 -20.39
CA PHE A 140 10.92 2.06 -19.80
C PHE A 140 11.99 1.59 -20.79
N ASP A 141 12.67 2.53 -21.46
CA ASP A 141 13.63 2.24 -22.55
C ASP A 141 13.08 1.30 -23.63
N GLY A 142 11.81 1.50 -24.04
CA GLY A 142 11.14 0.69 -25.06
C GLY A 142 10.45 -0.56 -24.52
N VAL A 143 10.68 -0.92 -23.25
CA VAL A 143 10.03 -2.06 -22.59
C VAL A 143 8.76 -1.59 -21.91
N LYS A 144 7.61 -2.17 -22.28
CA LYS A 144 6.35 -1.93 -21.58
C LYS A 144 6.28 -2.81 -20.32
N ILE A 145 6.06 -2.20 -19.17
CA ILE A 145 5.98 -2.88 -17.87
C ILE A 145 4.63 -2.53 -17.23
N LEU A 146 3.89 -3.55 -16.80
CA LEU A 146 2.73 -3.41 -15.93
C LEU A 146 3.21 -3.38 -14.47
N LEU A 147 2.90 -2.31 -13.77
CA LEU A 147 3.14 -2.13 -12.34
C LEU A 147 1.80 -2.29 -11.63
N SER A 148 1.68 -3.27 -10.76
CA SER A 148 0.54 -3.45 -9.86
C SER A 148 1.03 -4.08 -8.56
N HIS A 149 0.24 -3.95 -7.52
CA HIS A 149 0.46 -4.67 -6.27
C HIS A 149 0.05 -6.15 -6.40
N TYR A 150 -0.95 -6.45 -7.24
CA TYR A 150 -1.57 -7.77 -7.39
C TYR A 150 -1.00 -8.58 -8.56
#